data_AF-A0A482TEB4-F1
#
_entry.id   AF-A0A482TEB4-F1
#
_cell.length_a   1.000
_cell.length_b   1.000
_cell.length_c   1.000
_cell.angle_alpha   90.00
_cell.angle_beta   90.00
_cell.angle_gamma   90.00
#
_symmetry.space_group_name_H-M   'P 1'
#
loop_
_entity.id
_entity.type
_entity.pdbx_description
1 polymer ?
#
loop_
_entity_poly.entity_id
_entity_poly.type
_entity_poly.pdbx_seq_one_letter_code
_entity_poly.pdbx_strand_id
1 'polypeptide(L)' 'MRTKLAVGVGIVVALAGVASTMTTGGELSEAIMWVVFAMVPAAIVALGGIPSGYSHDRD' A
#
# COMPACT_ATOMS: atom_id res chain seq x y z
N MET A 1 9.68 11.69 0.39
CA MET A 1 10.34 10.39 0.09
C MET A 1 9.56 9.18 0.62
N ARG A 2 9.14 9.18 1.90
CA ARG A 2 8.39 8.06 2.52
C ARG A 2 7.13 7.63 1.76
N THR A 3 6.32 8.56 1.26
CA THR A 3 5.10 8.26 0.48
C THR A 3 5.39 7.47 -0.79
N LYS A 4 6.43 7.86 -1.56
CA LYS A 4 6.82 7.16 -2.80
C LYS A 4 7.33 5.74 -2.50
N LEU A 5 8.09 5.59 -1.41
CA LEU A 5 8.59 4.29 -0.96
C LEU A 5 7.43 3.37 -0.54
N ALA A 6 6.48 3.88 0.25
CA ALA A 6 5.35 3.10 0.73
C ALA A 6 4.45 2.59 -0.41
N VAL A 7 4.17 3.45 -1.39
CA VAL A 7 3.42 3.06 -2.59
C VAL A 7 4.20 2.02 -3.40
N GLY A 8 5.51 2.22 -3.60
CA GLY A 8 6.37 1.27 -4.31
C GLY A 8 6.39 -0.11 -3.64
N VAL A 9 6.56 -0.16 -2.32
CA VAL A 9 6.53 -1.40 -1.54
C VAL A 9 5.16 -2.07 -1.63
N GLY A 10 4.06 -1.31 -1.52
CA GLY A 10 2.71 -1.84 -1.67
C GLY A 10 2.49 -2.50 -3.04
N ILE A 11 2.93 -1.86 -4.13
CA ILE A 11 2.82 -2.43 -5.47
C ILE A 11 3.62 -3.74 -5.59
N VAL A 12 4.86 -3.77 -5.08
CA VAL A 12 5.69 -4.99 -5.15
C VAL A 12 5.08 -6.14 -4.36
N VAL A 13 4.57 -5.88 -3.15
CA VAL A 13 3.93 -6.90 -2.32
C VAL A 13 2.64 -7.42 -2.96
N ALA A 14 1.81 -6.53 -3.53
CA ALA A 14 0.60 -6.93 -4.24
C ALA A 14 0.93 -7.85 -5.43
N LEU A 15 1.92 -7.47 -6.25
CA LEU A 15 2.33 -8.27 -7.40
C LEU A 15 2.94 -9.62 -6.99
N ALA A 16 3.75 -9.65 -5.95
CA ALA A 16 4.34 -10.88 -5.42
C ALA A 16 3.25 -11.84 -4.89
N GLY A 17 2.27 -11.30 -4.17
CA GLY A 17 1.12 -12.07 -3.68
C GLY A 17 0.28 -12.66 -4.80
N VAL A 18 -0.11 -11.84 -5.79
CA VAL A 18 -0.86 -12.31 -6.97
C VAL A 18 -0.07 -13.36 -7.75
N ALA A 19 1.22 -13.13 -8.00
CA ALA A 19 2.08 -14.10 -8.68
C ALA A 19 2.16 -15.42 -7.91
N SER A 20 2.30 -15.36 -6.58
CA SER A 20 2.30 -16.54 -5.71
C SER A 20 1.00 -17.33 -5.86
N THR A 21 -0.16 -16.67 -5.74
CA THR A 21 -1.48 -17.31 -5.90
C THR A 21 -1.63 -18.00 -7.25
N MET A 22 -1.15 -17.37 -8.34
CA MET A 22 -1.17 -17.97 -9.67
C MET A 22 -0.27 -19.22 -9.75
N THR A 23 0.87 -19.25 -9.06
CA THR A 23 1.78 -20.41 -9.07
C THR A 23 1.33 -21.56 -8.16
N THR A 24 0.56 -21.27 -7.11
CA THR A 24 0.09 -22.29 -6.15
C THR A 24 -1.32 -22.81 -6.47
N GLY A 25 -1.96 -22.30 -7.53
CA GLY A 25 -3.32 -22.69 -7.92
C GLY A 25 -4.41 -22.12 -7.01
N GLY A 26 -4.13 -20.99 -6.35
CA GLY A 26 -5.09 -20.33 -5.47
C GLY A 26 -6.21 -19.60 -6.22
N GLU A 27 -7.24 -19.20 -5.47
CA GLU A 27 -8.44 -18.60 -6.05
C GLU A 27 -8.27 -17.10 -6.37
N LEU A 28 -9.15 -16.58 -7.23
CA LEU A 28 -9.19 -15.15 -7.56
C LEU A 28 -9.42 -14.27 -6.30
N SER A 29 -10.17 -14.79 -5.32
CA SER A 29 -10.42 -14.15 -4.03
C SER A 29 -9.12 -13.89 -3.25
N GLU A 30 -8.18 -14.84 -3.29
CA GLU A 30 -6.88 -14.76 -2.62
C GLU A 30 -5.96 -13.76 -3.33
N ALA A 31 -5.97 -13.72 -4.66
CA ALA A 31 -5.25 -12.71 -5.45
C ALA A 31 -5.74 -11.29 -5.13
N ILE A 32 -7.05 -11.09 -4.98
CA ILE A 32 -7.64 -9.80 -4.60
C ILE A 32 -7.23 -9.42 -3.16
N MET A 33 -7.18 -10.37 -2.23
CA MET A 33 -6.74 -10.12 -0.86
C MET A 33 -5.32 -9.54 -0.82
N TRP A 34 -4.40 -10.04 -1.64
CA TRP A 34 -3.04 -9.50 -1.70
C TRP A 34 -2.99 -8.03 -2.10
N VAL A 35 -3.85 -7.62 -3.03
CA VAL A 35 -3.96 -6.21 -3.44
C VAL A 35 -4.48 -5.35 -2.30
N VAL A 36 -5.55 -5.76 -1.64
CA VAL A 36 -6.15 -5.01 -0.51
C VAL A 36 -5.16 -4.92 0.65
N PHE A 37 -4.56 -6.05 1.02
CA PHE A 37 -3.60 -6.16 2.11
C PHE A 37 -2.36 -5.30 1.89
N ALA A 38 -1.89 -5.15 0.65
CA ALA A 38 -0.74 -4.31 0.34
C ALA A 38 -1.12 -2.81 0.22
N MET A 39 -2.31 -2.50 -0.30
CA MET A 39 -2.76 -1.12 -0.52
C MET A 39 -3.16 -0.41 0.77
N VAL A 40 -3.75 -1.10 1.75
CA VAL A 40 -4.21 -0.47 3.01
C VAL A 40 -3.05 0.11 3.82
N PRO A 41 -1.96 -0.63 4.13
CA PRO A 41 -0.80 -0.07 4.82
C PRO A 41 -0.11 1.03 4.01
N ALA A 42 0.00 0.87 2.69
CA ALA A 42 0.59 1.88 1.81
C ALA A 42 -0.22 3.20 1.85
N ALA A 43 -1.55 3.12 1.86
CA ALA A 43 -2.43 4.26 2.00
C ALA A 43 -2.30 4.93 3.37
N ILE A 44 -2.24 4.17 4.46
CA ILE A 44 -2.03 4.73 5.81
C ILE A 44 -0.72 5.51 5.88
N VAL A 45 0.38 4.95 5.36
CA VAL A 45 1.68 5.63 5.36
C VAL A 45 1.67 6.85 4.43
N ALA A 46 0.96 6.79 3.31
CA ALA A 46 0.80 7.93 2.42
C ALA A 46 0.01 9.07 3.08
N LEU A 47 -1.08 8.76 3.78
CA LEU A 47 -1.90 9.71 4.53
C LEU A 47 -1.13 10.33 5.70
N GLY A 48 -0.30 9.54 6.41
CA GLY A 48 0.59 10.05 7.46
C GLY A 48 1.68 11.01 6.96
N GLY A 49 1.88 11.11 5.65
CA GLY A 49 2.75 12.09 5.01
C GLY A 49 2.06 13.39 4.59
N ILE A 50 0.73 13.48 4.72
CA ILE A 50 -0.02 14.71 4.45
C ILE A 50 0.17 15.65 5.65
N PRO A 51 0.74 16.84 5.47
CA PRO A 51 0.82 17.81 6.55
C PRO A 51 -0.60 18.11 7.03
N SER A 52 -0.90 17.82 8.29
CA SER A 52 -2.08 18.38 8.92
C SER A 52 -1.85 19.90 8.92
N GLY A 53 -2.67 20.67 8.22
CA GLY A 53 -2.48 22.12 8.00
C GLY A 53 -2.56 23.00 9.26
N TYR A 54 -2.22 22.47 10.43
CA TYR A 54 -2.24 23.13 11.73
C TYR A 54 -0.91 23.81 12.11
N SER A 55 -0.05 24.15 11.15
CA SER A 55 1.23 24.83 11.43
C SER A 55 1.40 26.19 10.77
N HIS A 56 0.31 26.88 10.43
CA HIS A 56 0.39 28.19 9.77
C HIS A 56 -0.45 29.29 10.43
N ASP A 57 -0.34 29.41 11.75
CA ASP A 57 -0.89 30.57 12.49
C ASP A 57 -0.14 30.81 13.81
N ARG A 58 1.19 30.98 13.74
CA ARG A 58 1.99 31.73 14.73
C ARG A 58 3.26 32.20 14.02
N ASP A 59 3.25 33.45 13.57
CA ASP A 59 4.27 34.48 13.84
C ASP A 59 3.91 35.78 13.11
#